data_AF-A0A7C4AXY1-F1
#
_entry.id   AF-A0A7C4AXY1-F1
#
_cell.length_a   1.000
_cell.length_b   1.000
_cell.length_c   1.000
_cell.angle_alpha   90.00
_cell.angle_beta   90.00
_cell.angle_gamma   90.00
#
_symmetry.space_group_name_H-M   'P 1'
#
loop_
_entity.id
_entity.type
_entity.pdbx_description
1 polymer ?
#
loop_
_entity_poly.entity_id
_entity_poly.type
_entity_poly.pdbx_seq_one_letter_code
_entity_poly.pdbx_strand_id
1 'polypeptide(L)'
;MENLLLILNEWWESGAISGEKAKEYRRKVFYEIVKTYLQYRQILVLTGLRRVGKSTILYQLIEELLKSGVNPKNILYFSFDEAVEDPIKVLEEYGRITKVDWKKEKVFLFLDEVHKLKNWSSKVKLLYDALPSIKICAS
;
A
#
# COMPACT_ATOMS: atom_id res chain seq x y z
N MET A 1 9.26 -10.39 -10.73
CA MET A 1 8.28 -9.79 -9.79
C MET A 1 8.90 -9.69 -8.41
N GLU A 2 9.49 -10.76 -7.88
CA GLU A 2 10.28 -10.77 -6.63
C GLU A 2 11.21 -9.57 -6.42
N ASN A 3 12.20 -9.37 -7.30
CA ASN A 3 13.16 -8.26 -7.17
C ASN A 3 12.48 -6.89 -7.14
N LEU A 4 11.40 -6.71 -7.90
CA LEU A 4 10.64 -5.46 -7.89
C LEU A 4 9.98 -5.23 -6.52
N LEU A 5 9.34 -6.26 -5.96
CA LEU A 5 8.72 -6.15 -4.64
C LEU A 5 9.74 -5.87 -3.54
N LEU A 6 10.91 -6.52 -3.58
CA LEU A 6 11.99 -6.28 -2.62
C LEU A 6 12.51 -4.83 -2.69
N ILE A 7 12.65 -4.26 -3.90
CA ILE A 7 13.09 -2.86 -4.09
C ILE A 7 12.02 -1.86 -3.60
N LEU A 8 10.75 -2.13 -3.91
CA LEU A 8 9.65 -1.23 -3.57
C LEU A 8 9.33 -1.22 -2.07
N ASN A 9 9.58 -2.34 -1.37
CA ASN A 9 9.19 -2.57 0.02
C ASN A 9 10.40 -2.71 0.95
N GLU A 10 11.31 -1.73 0.93
CA GLU A 10 12.57 -1.75 1.68
C GLU A 10 12.43 -2.02 3.19
N TRP A 11 11.28 -1.67 3.77
CA TRP A 11 10.97 -1.91 5.18
C TRP A 11 10.83 -3.39 5.53
N TRP A 12 10.62 -4.30 4.56
CA TRP A 12 10.57 -5.74 4.84
C TRP A 12 11.87 -6.28 5.45
N GLU A 13 12.99 -5.64 5.15
CA GLU A 13 14.31 -5.97 5.70
C GLU A 13 14.74 -4.97 6.78
N SER A 14 14.60 -3.67 6.51
CA SER A 14 15.12 -2.63 7.41
C SER A 14 14.20 -2.29 8.58
N GLY A 15 12.91 -2.63 8.49
CA GLY A 15 11.87 -2.18 9.42
C GLY A 15 11.51 -0.69 9.31
N ALA A 16 12.11 0.05 8.36
CA ALA A 16 11.91 1.48 8.20
C ALA A 16 11.82 1.88 6.72
N ILE A 17 11.25 3.06 6.45
CA ILE A 17 11.22 3.67 5.13
C ILE A 17 12.18 4.86 5.09
N SER A 18 12.87 5.06 3.97
CA SER A 18 13.79 6.17 3.76
C SER A 18 13.07 7.52 3.82
N GLY A 19 13.71 8.50 4.47
CA GLY A 19 13.22 9.88 4.53
C GLY A 19 13.12 10.56 3.15
N GLU A 20 13.80 10.02 2.12
CA GLU A 20 13.64 10.50 0.75
C GLU A 20 12.25 10.17 0.17
N LYS A 21 11.72 8.98 0.51
CA LYS A 21 10.37 8.52 0.12
C LYS A 21 9.32 9.12 1.03
N ALA A 22 9.46 8.91 2.34
CA ALA A 22 8.58 9.44 3.37
C ALA A 22 9.14 10.76 3.92
N LYS A 23 8.95 11.84 3.14
CA LYS A 23 9.44 13.17 3.52
C LYS A 23 8.86 13.62 4.87
N GLU A 24 9.69 14.25 5.69
CA GLU A 24 9.28 14.68 7.05
C GLU A 24 8.12 15.68 7.04
N TYR A 25 8.05 16.58 6.05
CA TYR A 25 6.97 17.55 5.97
C TYR A 25 5.63 16.86 5.71
N ARG A 26 4.62 17.15 6.53
CA ARG A 26 3.25 16.64 6.35
C ARG A 26 2.33 17.75 5.88
N ARG A 27 1.54 17.46 4.84
CA ARG A 27 0.51 18.39 4.36
C ARG A 27 -0.70 18.31 5.28
N LYS A 28 -1.51 19.37 5.36
CA LYS A 28 -2.72 19.38 6.21
C LYS A 28 -3.64 18.17 5.97
N VAL A 29 -3.88 17.83 4.70
CA VAL A 29 -4.70 16.69 4.29
C VAL A 29 -4.18 15.34 4.81
N PHE A 30 -2.88 15.22 5.10
CA PHE A 30 -2.29 13.98 5.62
C PHE A 30 -2.97 13.55 6.92
N TYR A 31 -3.23 14.47 7.84
CA TYR A 31 -3.81 14.14 9.15
C TYR A 31 -5.25 13.62 9.02
N GLU A 32 -6.03 14.19 8.10
CA GLU A 32 -7.40 13.72 7.79
C GLU A 32 -7.36 12.33 7.15
N ILE A 33 -6.40 12.11 6.26
CA ILE A 33 -6.17 10.83 5.59
C ILE A 33 -5.78 9.75 6.61
N VAL A 34 -4.82 10.01 7.49
CA VAL A 34 -4.39 9.07 8.55
C VAL A 34 -5.58 8.70 9.43
N LYS A 35 -6.32 9.71 9.91
CA LYS A 35 -7.49 9.49 10.77
C LYS A 35 -8.51 8.59 10.08
N THR A 36 -8.86 8.91 8.84
CA THR A 36 -9.85 8.14 8.07
C THR A 36 -9.37 6.72 7.77
N TYR A 37 -8.10 6.58 7.36
CA TYR A 37 -7.51 5.31 7.01
C TYR A 37 -7.44 4.37 8.21
N LEU A 38 -7.02 4.85 9.38
CA LEU A 38 -6.89 4.02 10.58
C LEU A 38 -8.24 3.71 11.24
N GLN A 39 -9.22 4.62 11.16
CA GLN A 39 -10.50 4.47 11.86
C GLN A 39 -11.47 3.54 11.13
N TYR A 40 -11.53 3.60 9.81
CA TYR A 40 -12.53 2.87 9.02
C TYR A 40 -11.88 1.74 8.25
N ARG A 41 -12.65 0.71 7.87
CA ARG A 41 -12.14 -0.35 6.99
C ARG A 41 -12.14 0.03 5.51
N GLN A 42 -12.97 0.98 5.10
CA GLN A 42 -13.21 1.37 3.70
C GLN A 42 -11.93 1.53 2.88
N ILE A 43 -12.05 1.25 1.57
CA ILE A 43 -11.00 1.52 0.59
C ILE A 43 -10.78 3.03 0.55
N LEU A 44 -9.56 3.46 0.84
CA LEU A 44 -9.19 4.86 0.68
C LEU A 44 -8.60 5.05 -0.72
N VAL A 45 -9.13 5.98 -1.50
CA VAL A 45 -8.59 6.33 -2.83
C VAL A 45 -8.14 7.78 -2.81
N LEU A 46 -6.85 8.01 -3.07
CA LEU A 46 -6.27 9.33 -3.19
C LEU A 46 -6.35 9.79 -4.64
N THR A 47 -7.19 10.79 -4.92
CA THR A 47 -7.34 11.34 -6.27
C THR A 47 -6.62 12.67 -6.41
N GLY A 48 -6.06 12.93 -7.58
CA GLY A 48 -5.43 14.22 -7.91
C GLY A 48 -4.47 14.14 -9.08
N LEU A 49 -4.07 15.30 -9.59
CA LEU A 49 -3.17 15.41 -10.75
C LEU A 49 -1.82 14.71 -10.52
N ARG A 50 -1.10 14.41 -11.60
CA ARG A 50 0.26 13.86 -11.50
C ARG A 50 1.17 14.85 -10.77
N ARG A 51 2.11 14.33 -9.97
CA ARG A 51 3.09 15.14 -9.19
C ARG A 51 2.50 16.01 -8.07
N VAL A 52 1.23 15.84 -7.72
CA VAL A 52 0.68 16.48 -6.51
C VAL A 52 1.09 15.75 -5.24
N GLY A 53 1.97 14.74 -5.25
CA GLY A 53 2.50 14.11 -4.03
C GLY A 53 1.59 13.04 -3.40
N LYS A 54 0.77 12.34 -4.20
CA LYS A 54 -0.05 11.21 -3.73
C LYS A 54 0.81 10.06 -3.20
N SER A 55 1.81 9.63 -3.98
CA SER A 55 2.78 8.60 -3.58
C SER A 55 3.52 8.99 -2.29
N THR A 56 3.85 10.28 -2.12
CA THR A 56 4.44 10.78 -0.87
C THR A 56 3.50 10.56 0.32
N ILE A 57 2.20 10.80 0.16
CA ILE A 57 1.20 10.52 1.22
C ILE A 57 1.12 9.01 1.51
N LEU A 58 1.20 8.14 0.49
CA LEU A 58 1.23 6.69 0.70
C LEU A 58 2.46 6.25 1.53
N TYR A 59 3.66 6.70 1.16
CA TYR A 59 4.90 6.43 1.91
C TYR A 59 4.84 6.95 3.33
N GLN A 60 4.27 8.15 3.49
CA GLN A 60 4.02 8.78 4.78
C GLN A 60 3.04 7.99 5.66
N LEU A 61 2.02 7.35 5.09
CA LEU A 61 1.12 6.45 5.81
C LEU A 61 1.82 5.15 6.21
N ILE A 62 2.63 4.58 5.32
CA ILE A 62 3.44 3.39 5.60
C ILE A 62 4.38 3.67 6.78
N GLU A 63 5.04 4.83 6.79
CA GLU A 63 5.89 5.26 7.90
C GLU A 63 5.13 5.30 9.23
N GLU A 64 3.90 5.83 9.26
CA GLU A 64 3.12 5.85 10.51
C GLU A 64 2.68 4.47 10.96
N LEU A 65 2.37 3.56 10.03
CA LEU A 65 2.07 2.18 10.38
C LEU A 65 3.30 1.51 11.03
N LEU A 66 4.48 1.67 10.44
CA LEU A 66 5.73 1.15 10.98
C LEU A 66 6.01 1.74 12.38
N LYS A 67 5.88 3.07 12.55
CA LYS A 67 6.05 3.73 13.85
C LYS A 67 5.04 3.28 14.90
N SER A 68 3.83 2.90 14.48
CA SER A 68 2.79 2.36 15.36
C SER A 68 2.99 0.90 15.76
N GLY A 69 4.08 0.25 15.30
CA GLY A 69 4.41 -1.13 15.64
C GLY A 69 3.77 -2.18 14.75
N VAL A 70 3.25 -1.80 13.57
CA VAL A 70 2.80 -2.79 12.58
C VAL A 70 4.02 -3.56 12.07
N ASN A 71 3.92 -4.90 12.03
CA ASN A 71 4.95 -5.73 11.46
C ASN A 71 5.25 -5.29 10.01
N PRO A 72 6.50 -4.95 9.66
CA PRO A 72 6.84 -4.46 8.32
C PRO A 72 6.39 -5.39 7.20
N LYS A 73 6.44 -6.71 7.44
CA LYS A 73 6.00 -7.71 6.45
C LYS A 73 4.51 -7.68 6.21
N ASN A 74 3.69 -7.11 7.11
CA ASN A 74 2.24 -6.95 6.93
C ASN A 74 1.87 -5.70 6.12
N ILE A 75 2.86 -4.96 5.60
CA ILE A 75 2.66 -3.77 4.77
C ILE A 75 3.19 -4.07 3.38
N LEU A 76 2.32 -4.01 2.37
CA LEU A 76 2.66 -4.23 0.97
C LEU A 76 2.34 -2.97 0.17
N TYR A 77 3.32 -2.48 -0.57
CA TYR A 77 3.22 -1.44 -1.56
C TYR A 77 3.54 -1.99 -2.95
N PHE A 78 2.72 -1.61 -3.93
CA PHE A 78 2.93 -1.94 -5.33
C PHE A 78 2.60 -0.74 -6.20
N SER A 79 3.48 -0.42 -7.16
CA SER A 79 3.31 0.67 -8.10
C SER A 79 3.00 0.13 -9.50
N PHE A 80 1.85 0.50 -10.04
CA PHE A 80 1.47 0.17 -11.42
C PHE A 80 2.20 1.03 -12.46
N ASP A 81 2.98 2.04 -12.02
CA ASP A 81 3.96 2.72 -12.88
C ASP A 81 5.13 1.78 -13.25
N GLU A 82 5.53 0.88 -12.35
CA GLU A 82 6.66 -0.03 -12.55
C GLU A 82 6.28 -1.31 -13.30
N ALA A 83 5.09 -1.87 -13.03
CA ALA A 83 4.55 -3.03 -13.73
C ALA A 83 3.02 -3.09 -13.65
N VAL A 84 2.38 -3.44 -14.77
CA VAL A 84 0.93 -3.70 -14.79
C VAL A 84 0.68 -5.19 -14.63
N GLU A 85 0.13 -5.60 -13.48
CA GLU A 85 -0.12 -7.00 -13.15
C GLU A 85 -1.45 -7.20 -12.41
N ASP A 86 -1.97 -8.42 -12.39
CA ASP A 86 -3.10 -8.76 -11.54
C ASP A 86 -2.78 -8.62 -10.04
N PRO A 87 -3.56 -7.86 -9.25
CA PRO A 87 -3.36 -7.72 -7.81
C PRO A 87 -3.30 -9.06 -7.05
N ILE A 88 -4.02 -10.10 -7.51
CA ILE A 88 -3.96 -11.43 -6.88
C ILE A 88 -2.57 -12.04 -7.04
N LYS A 89 -1.96 -11.94 -8.23
CA LYS A 89 -0.60 -12.43 -8.45
C LYS A 89 0.43 -11.66 -7.63
N VAL A 90 0.24 -10.34 -7.48
CA VAL A 90 1.07 -9.52 -6.60
C VAL A 90 0.99 -10.02 -5.16
N LEU A 91 -0.22 -10.33 -4.67
CA LEU A 91 -0.43 -10.89 -3.33
C LEU A 91 0.16 -12.30 -3.17
N GLU A 92 0.03 -13.17 -4.17
CA GLU A 92 0.64 -14.51 -4.18
C GLU A 92 2.16 -14.43 -4.06
N GLU A 93 2.80 -13.59 -4.88
CA GLU A 93 4.24 -13.37 -4.84
C GLU A 93 4.68 -12.76 -3.51
N TYR A 94 3.95 -11.76 -3.01
CA TYR A 94 4.16 -11.17 -1.69
C TYR A 94 4.12 -12.23 -0.57
N GLY A 95 3.11 -13.10 -0.56
CA GLY A 95 2.99 -14.18 0.42
C GLY A 95 4.15 -15.17 0.32
N ARG A 96 4.61 -15.48 -0.89
CA ARG A 96 5.77 -16.35 -1.11
C ARG A 96 7.05 -15.78 -0.51
N ILE A 97 7.30 -14.49 -0.70
CA ILE A 97 8.51 -13.78 -0.24
C ILE A 97 8.47 -13.60 1.29
N THR A 98 7.37 -13.04 1.81
CA THR A 98 7.29 -12.62 3.21
C THR A 98 6.87 -13.73 4.17
N LYS A 99 6.30 -14.81 3.65
CA LYS A 99 5.64 -15.91 4.38
C LYS A 99 4.36 -15.50 5.12
N VAL A 100 3.84 -14.30 4.86
CA VAL A 100 2.56 -13.83 5.41
C VAL A 100 1.41 -14.57 4.72
N ASP A 101 0.50 -15.13 5.52
CA ASP A 101 -0.77 -15.67 5.03
C ASP A 101 -1.76 -14.52 4.83
N TRP A 102 -1.62 -13.80 3.71
CA TRP A 102 -2.41 -12.60 3.38
C TRP A 102 -3.93 -12.84 3.30
N LYS A 103 -4.37 -14.10 3.31
CA LYS A 103 -5.80 -14.47 3.37
C LYS A 103 -6.36 -14.47 4.79
N LYS A 104 -5.50 -14.56 5.81
CA LYS A 104 -5.91 -14.64 7.23
C LYS A 104 -5.36 -13.49 8.06
N GLU A 105 -4.13 -13.07 7.76
CA GLU A 105 -3.45 -12.02 8.48
C GLU A 105 -3.91 -10.63 8.02
N LYS A 106 -3.84 -9.67 8.94
CA LYS A 106 -4.11 -8.27 8.62
C LYS A 106 -2.99 -7.73 7.74
N VAL A 107 -3.32 -7.30 6.53
CA VAL A 107 -2.36 -6.74 5.57
C VAL A 107 -2.79 -5.34 5.16
N PHE A 108 -1.86 -4.39 5.18
CA PHE A 108 -2.05 -3.05 4.65
C PHE A 108 -1.54 -3.02 3.22
N LEU A 109 -2.46 -2.91 2.27
CA LEU A 109 -2.20 -2.96 0.83
C LEU A 109 -2.27 -1.55 0.23
N PHE A 110 -1.13 -1.07 -0.27
CA PHE A 110 -0.98 0.21 -0.93
C PHE A 110 -0.77 -0.01 -2.43
N LEU A 111 -1.65 0.56 -3.26
CA LEU A 111 -1.63 0.43 -4.72
C LEU A 111 -1.45 1.81 -5.37
N ASP A 112 -0.27 2.10 -5.90
CA ASP A 112 0.00 3.39 -6.56
C ASP A 112 -0.25 3.34 -8.06
N GLU A 113 -0.79 4.43 -8.61
CA GLU A 113 -1.17 4.61 -10.00
C GLU A 113 -2.10 3.49 -10.53
N VAL A 114 -3.02 3.03 -9.67
CA VAL A 114 -3.90 1.86 -9.88
C VAL A 114 -4.78 1.99 -11.13
N HIS A 115 -5.05 3.21 -11.57
CA HIS A 115 -5.83 3.49 -12.76
C HIS A 115 -5.20 2.95 -14.06
N LYS A 116 -3.90 2.64 -14.05
CA LYS A 116 -3.21 1.96 -15.18
C LYS A 116 -3.66 0.52 -15.37
N LEU A 117 -4.19 -0.11 -14.34
CA LEU A 117 -4.75 -1.45 -14.43
C LEU A 117 -6.14 -1.41 -15.09
N LYS A 118 -6.33 -2.19 -16.16
CA LYS A 118 -7.65 -2.33 -16.78
C LYS A 118 -8.66 -2.91 -15.77
N ASN A 119 -9.84 -2.30 -15.69
CA ASN A 119 -10.92 -2.67 -14.76
C ASN A 119 -10.48 -2.65 -13.29
N TRP A 120 -9.56 -1.76 -12.92
CA TRP A 120 -8.98 -1.71 -11.58
C TRP A 120 -10.02 -1.63 -10.47
N SER A 121 -11.08 -0.85 -10.65
CA SER A 121 -12.12 -0.65 -9.63
C SER A 121 -12.82 -1.96 -9.26
N SER A 122 -13.13 -2.78 -10.26
CA SER A 122 -13.72 -4.10 -10.07
C SER A 122 -12.76 -5.07 -9.38
N LYS A 123 -11.48 -5.04 -9.75
CA LYS A 123 -10.44 -5.89 -9.13
C LYS A 123 -10.17 -5.52 -7.68
N VAL A 124 -10.04 -4.21 -7.38
CA VAL A 124 -9.85 -3.70 -6.02
C VAL A 124 -11.08 -3.97 -5.15
N LYS A 125 -12.29 -3.80 -5.69
CA LYS A 125 -13.54 -4.18 -5.00
C LYS A 125 -13.60 -5.68 -4.69
N LEU A 126 -13.23 -6.53 -5.65
CA LEU A 126 -13.18 -7.98 -5.44
C LEU A 126 -12.26 -8.34 -4.26
N LEU A 127 -11.05 -7.76 -4.19
CA LEU A 127 -10.15 -7.98 -3.06
C LEU A 127 -10.77 -7.52 -1.74
N TYR A 128 -11.38 -6.34 -1.71
CA TYR A 128 -12.01 -5.79 -0.52
C TYR A 128 -13.17 -6.65 0.03
N ASP A 129 -14.00 -7.17 -0.88
CA ASP A 129 -15.15 -8.01 -0.55
C ASP A 129 -14.69 -9.40 -0.09
N ALA A 130 -13.72 -9.98 -0.78
CA ALA A 130 -13.27 -11.35 -0.56
C ALA A 130 -12.28 -11.51 0.62
N LEU A 131 -11.55 -10.46 1.00
CA LEU A 131 -10.45 -10.54 1.97
C LEU A 131 -10.67 -9.59 3.16
N PRO A 132 -11.38 -10.03 4.20
CA PRO A 132 -11.72 -9.20 5.35
C PRO A 132 -10.56 -8.56 6.12
N SER A 133 -9.40 -9.19 6.07
CA SER A 133 -8.21 -8.77 6.79
C SER A 133 -7.36 -7.75 6.01
N ILE A 134 -7.65 -7.52 4.72
CA ILE A 134 -6.91 -6.56 3.91
C ILE A 134 -7.49 -5.15 4.07
N LYS A 135 -6.58 -4.21 4.32
CA LYS A 135 -6.87 -2.77 4.39
C LYS A 135 -6.22 -2.07 3.19
N ILE A 136 -7.03 -1.46 2.33
CA ILE A 136 -6.57 -0.95 1.02
C ILE A 136 -6.48 0.59 1.01
N CYS A 137 -5.35 1.11 0.54
CA CYS A 137 -5.17 2.49 0.09
C CYS A 137 -4.70 2.49 -1.37
N ALA A 138 -5.31 3.29 -2.24
CA ALA A 138 -4.92 3.35 -3.65
C ALA A 138 -4.78 4.80 -4.15
N SER A 139 -3.98 5.03 -5.19
CA SER A 139 -3.84 6.33 -5.89
C SER A 139 -3.86 6.25 -7.41
#